data_AF-A0A1E1K4K5-F1
#
_entry.id   AF-A0A1E1K4K5-F1
#
_cell.length_a   1.000
_cell.length_b   1.000
_cell.length_c   1.000
_cell.angle_alpha   90.00
_cell.angle_beta   90.00
_cell.angle_gamma   90.00
#
_symmetry.space_group_name_H-M   'P 1'
#
loop_
_entity.id
_entity.type
_entity.pdbx_description
1 polymer ?
#
loop_
_entity_poly.entity_id
_entity_poly.type
_entity_poly.pdbx_seq_one_letter_code
_entity_poly.pdbx_strand_id
1 'polypeptide(L)'
;MSLSQRVSSFESLSLYPERGRSLSNGGGSPSSRDRKLSFNPLSGSWDPPPALVEQAAPISAFEVPRSTRILQVTVAVTYCLFAAGIVFGYAALKPVLIREKVYRDLCPKDDLDRGLRTCYAQELHLNLMFTVAAVGTNVAALPIGAILDIFGPRICGLIGSVLLAMGAVLFAFAWQLPFDAYIPGYLFLALGGPFVFISSFQLSNAFPKHSGLILALLTGAFDSSSAVFLVYRMVYQWSNGSFWPKKFFLAYLIVPVFILAVQLFIMPKASYKTVGELVKEVEDADDVFEDQVDENTALIREEHRQHRQSVVTEVTDLLGSKSGATHLKQEEHKNKISGVWGAMHNKSVLQQVTSPWFVLVTLFTMIQMTRINYFVATIRPQYEYILGSYAKAVEVNTFFDVALPLGGIFSIPFIGLVLDNTSTTFVLSTLITIATTIGILGCLPYTWAAYANITLFVLYRPFYYTAVSDYAAKVFGFRTFGTVYGLIICLAGLFNFSQSGLDALLHKVFEGNPLPVNLILMGGALVVGIALVGYVGVRSWQIEREGLEVEAEQATETMMPGAMSPQRL
;
A
#
# COMPACT_ATOMS: atom_id res chain seq x y z
N MET A 1 -10.10 -43.34 30.71
CA MET A 1 -9.26 -44.16 29.82
C MET A 1 -9.78 -43.93 28.40
N SER A 2 -9.21 -43.02 27.60
CA SER A 2 -7.95 -43.16 26.83
C SER A 2 -8.12 -44.23 25.73
N LEU A 3 -7.83 -44.09 24.43
CA LEU A 3 -6.88 -43.26 23.65
C LEU A 3 -7.23 -43.55 22.15
N SER A 4 -7.34 -42.53 21.28
CA SER A 4 -6.42 -42.21 20.14
C SER A 4 -6.20 -43.33 19.09
N GLN A 5 -6.14 -43.13 17.76
CA GLN A 5 -5.35 -42.15 17.01
C GLN A 5 -5.50 -42.36 15.46
N ARG A 6 -5.25 -41.28 14.68
CA ARG A 6 -4.84 -41.16 13.24
C ARG A 6 -5.91 -41.40 12.16
N VAL A 7 -6.31 -40.43 11.30
CA VAL A 7 -5.65 -39.43 10.40
C VAL A 7 -5.09 -40.02 9.10
N SER A 8 -5.59 -39.52 7.96
CA SER A 8 -4.93 -39.08 6.71
C SER A 8 -5.89 -39.26 5.50
N SER A 9 -6.32 -38.16 4.84
CA SER A 9 -5.85 -37.65 3.53
C SER A 9 -6.48 -38.42 2.37
N PHE A 10 -6.92 -37.92 1.22
CA PHE A 10 -6.84 -36.69 0.43
C PHE A 10 -7.71 -36.96 -0.83
N GLU A 11 -7.70 -36.09 -1.85
CA GLU A 11 -8.28 -36.28 -3.21
C GLU A 11 -9.81 -36.09 -3.36
N SER A 12 -10.34 -35.47 -4.42
CA SER A 12 -9.75 -34.95 -5.66
C SER A 12 -10.78 -34.11 -6.42
N LEU A 13 -10.26 -33.28 -7.33
CA LEU A 13 -10.95 -32.57 -8.40
C LEU A 13 -12.02 -33.42 -9.11
N SER A 14 -13.14 -32.80 -9.48
CA SER A 14 -13.91 -33.21 -10.66
C SER A 14 -14.67 -32.03 -11.27
N LEU A 15 -14.15 -31.58 -12.41
CA LEU A 15 -14.88 -30.86 -13.47
C LEU A 15 -15.18 -31.92 -14.53
N TYR A 16 -16.45 -32.33 -14.68
CA TYR A 16 -16.98 -32.90 -15.93
C TYR A 16 -18.51 -32.70 -15.97
N PRO A 17 -19.12 -32.41 -17.14
CA PRO A 17 -20.55 -32.18 -17.28
C PRO A 17 -21.28 -33.48 -17.64
N GLU A 18 -22.35 -33.82 -16.91
CA GLU A 18 -23.26 -34.90 -17.30
C GLU A 18 -24.62 -34.40 -17.78
N ARG A 19 -25.04 -35.03 -18.88
CA ARG A 19 -26.21 -34.71 -19.69
C ARG A 19 -27.38 -35.58 -19.26
N GLY A 20 -28.36 -34.98 -18.59
CA GLY A 20 -29.80 -35.28 -18.71
C GLY A 20 -30.39 -36.50 -18.01
N ARG A 21 -31.28 -36.27 -17.03
CA ARG A 21 -32.73 -36.54 -17.15
C ARG A 21 -33.50 -36.10 -15.90
N SER A 22 -34.62 -35.44 -16.19
CA SER A 22 -35.61 -34.84 -15.30
C SER A 22 -36.31 -35.81 -14.34
N LEU A 23 -36.52 -35.36 -13.09
CA LEU A 23 -37.72 -35.64 -12.30
C LEU A 23 -37.98 -34.49 -11.33
N SER A 24 -39.18 -33.94 -11.44
CA SER A 24 -39.75 -32.77 -10.77
C SER A 24 -39.91 -32.93 -9.26
N ASN A 25 -39.48 -31.93 -8.47
CA ASN A 25 -40.28 -31.29 -7.42
C ASN A 25 -39.54 -30.11 -6.80
N GLY A 26 -40.29 -29.04 -6.50
CA GLY A 26 -39.81 -27.68 -6.26
C GLY A 26 -38.83 -27.46 -5.10
N GLY A 27 -38.03 -26.41 -5.26
CA GLY A 27 -37.13 -25.86 -4.25
C GLY A 27 -36.09 -24.95 -4.91
N GLY A 28 -36.13 -23.65 -4.62
CA GLY A 28 -35.24 -22.65 -5.19
C GLY A 28 -33.76 -22.95 -4.97
N SER A 29 -32.94 -22.61 -5.97
CA SER A 29 -31.50 -22.84 -6.00
C SER A 29 -30.77 -22.04 -4.90
N PRO A 30 -29.79 -22.64 -4.18
CA PRO A 30 -29.10 -21.99 -3.08
C PRO A 30 -28.05 -20.99 -3.59
N SER A 31 -28.37 -19.69 -3.51
CA SER A 31 -27.38 -18.62 -3.65
C SER A 31 -26.31 -18.71 -2.57
N SER A 32 -25.10 -18.27 -2.90
CA SER A 32 -23.86 -18.28 -2.10
C SER A 32 -23.86 -17.39 -0.83
N ARG A 33 -25.02 -17.25 -0.17
CA ARG A 33 -25.19 -16.55 1.11
C ARG A 33 -25.04 -17.44 2.35
N ASP A 34 -25.03 -18.76 2.20
CA ASP A 34 -24.91 -19.68 3.33
C ASP A 34 -23.46 -19.99 3.69
N ARG A 35 -22.80 -19.02 4.32
CA ARG A 35 -21.78 -19.31 5.34
C ARG A 35 -21.50 -18.11 6.24
N LYS A 36 -22.54 -17.58 6.87
CA LYS A 36 -22.40 -16.96 8.20
C LYS A 36 -22.82 -17.99 9.24
N LEU A 37 -21.90 -18.30 10.16
CA LEU A 37 -22.18 -19.14 11.33
C LEU A 37 -23.14 -18.38 12.26
N SER A 38 -24.45 -18.56 12.04
CA SER A 38 -25.45 -18.31 13.07
C SER A 38 -26.47 -19.44 12.99
N PHE A 39 -26.42 -20.33 13.98
CA PHE A 39 -27.44 -21.36 14.16
C PHE A 39 -28.74 -20.66 14.57
N ASN A 40 -29.62 -20.39 13.61
CA ASN A 40 -30.94 -19.82 13.88
C ASN A 40 -31.97 -20.97 13.87
N PRO A 41 -32.55 -21.37 15.01
CA PRO A 41 -33.41 -22.55 15.11
C PRO A 41 -34.85 -22.33 14.61
N LEU A 42 -35.13 -21.26 13.85
CA LEU A 42 -36.46 -20.90 13.39
C LEU A 42 -36.51 -20.80 11.86
N SER A 43 -37.60 -21.31 11.27
CA SER A 43 -37.84 -21.34 9.82
C SER A 43 -37.74 -19.94 9.20
N GLY A 44 -37.11 -19.83 8.01
CA GLY A 44 -36.77 -18.59 7.29
C GLY A 44 -37.91 -17.66 6.85
N SER A 45 -39.09 -17.73 7.47
CA SER A 45 -40.20 -16.78 7.33
C SER A 45 -40.14 -15.62 8.35
N TRP A 46 -39.22 -15.67 9.33
CA TRP A 46 -39.08 -14.69 10.41
C TRP A 46 -37.70 -14.01 10.47
N ASP A 47 -36.92 -14.05 9.38
CA ASP A 47 -35.78 -13.14 9.28
C ASP A 47 -36.33 -11.73 9.07
N PRO A 48 -36.14 -10.79 10.03
CA PRO A 48 -36.41 -9.39 9.74
C PRO A 48 -35.56 -9.01 8.52
N PRO A 49 -36.08 -8.20 7.58
CA PRO A 49 -35.26 -7.70 6.49
C PRO A 49 -33.96 -7.16 7.10
N PRO A 50 -32.78 -7.60 6.61
CA PRO A 50 -31.52 -7.29 7.24
C PRO A 50 -31.51 -5.78 7.49
N ALA A 51 -31.35 -5.38 8.75
CA ALA A 51 -31.16 -3.98 9.09
C ALA A 51 -30.09 -3.45 8.13
N LEU A 52 -30.55 -2.60 7.22
CA LEU A 52 -29.75 -1.99 6.16
C LEU A 52 -28.70 -1.15 6.87
N VAL A 53 -27.55 -1.74 7.19
CA VAL A 53 -26.32 -1.00 6.98
C VAL A 53 -26.30 -0.84 5.47
N GLU A 54 -26.79 0.31 5.01
CA GLU A 54 -26.79 0.78 3.64
C GLU A 54 -25.32 0.87 3.21
N GLN A 55 -24.71 -0.29 2.92
CA GLN A 55 -23.42 -0.37 2.28
C GLN A 55 -23.62 0.30 0.93
N ALA A 56 -23.04 1.49 0.77
CA ALA A 56 -23.19 2.28 -0.44
C ALA A 56 -22.76 1.41 -1.62
N ALA A 57 -23.73 0.97 -2.44
CA ALA A 57 -23.47 0.08 -3.55
C ALA A 57 -22.40 0.72 -4.45
N PRO A 58 -21.35 0.00 -4.84
CA PRO A 58 -20.28 0.57 -5.65
C PRO A 58 -20.84 1.00 -7.00
N ILE A 59 -20.44 2.19 -7.46
CA ILE A 59 -20.95 2.81 -8.69
C ILE A 59 -20.16 2.26 -9.89
N SER A 60 -20.87 1.93 -10.97
CA SER A 60 -20.22 1.51 -12.21
C SER A 60 -19.59 2.70 -12.93
N ALA A 61 -18.35 2.58 -13.39
CA ALA A 61 -17.60 3.70 -13.98
C ALA A 61 -18.22 4.27 -15.28
N PHE A 62 -19.09 3.53 -15.98
CA PHE A 62 -19.78 3.99 -17.18
C PHE A 62 -20.92 4.98 -16.89
N GLU A 63 -21.53 4.92 -15.70
CA GLU A 63 -22.64 5.81 -15.30
C GLU A 63 -22.19 7.27 -15.12
N VAL A 64 -20.88 7.50 -14.97
CA VAL A 64 -20.30 8.83 -14.72
C VAL A 64 -19.65 9.38 -16.00
N PRO A 65 -19.96 10.62 -16.41
CA PRO A 65 -19.39 11.22 -17.61
C PRO A 65 -17.86 11.31 -17.52
N ARG A 66 -17.20 11.10 -18.67
CA ARG A 66 -15.74 11.01 -18.78
C ARG A 66 -15.02 12.27 -18.27
N SER A 67 -15.58 13.46 -18.49
CA SER A 67 -15.04 14.74 -18.01
C SER A 67 -14.98 14.80 -16.49
N THR A 68 -16.03 14.35 -15.81
CA THR A 68 -16.09 14.30 -14.34
C THR A 68 -15.10 13.29 -13.77
N ARG A 69 -14.94 12.13 -14.42
CA ARG A 69 -13.92 11.14 -14.00
C ARG A 69 -12.50 11.68 -14.14
N ILE A 70 -12.18 12.36 -15.24
CA ILE A 70 -10.87 13.03 -15.43
C ILE A 70 -10.68 14.10 -14.34
N LEU A 71 -11.67 14.95 -14.13
CA LEU A 71 -11.62 16.01 -13.11
C LEU A 71 -11.37 15.41 -11.71
N GLN A 72 -12.08 14.34 -11.34
CA GLN A 72 -11.88 13.63 -10.08
C GLN A 72 -10.44 13.13 -9.92
N VAL A 73 -9.87 12.49 -10.94
CA VAL A 73 -8.49 11.99 -10.91
C VAL A 73 -7.48 13.14 -10.81
N THR A 74 -7.62 14.18 -11.63
CA THR A 74 -6.70 15.33 -11.62
C THR A 74 -6.71 16.05 -10.27
N VAL A 75 -7.89 16.30 -9.73
CA VAL A 75 -8.03 16.94 -8.42
C VAL A 75 -7.50 16.02 -7.31
N ALA A 76 -7.69 14.70 -7.43
CA ALA A 76 -7.15 13.73 -6.48
C ALA A 76 -5.63 13.71 -6.43
N VAL A 77 -4.97 13.67 -7.59
CA VAL A 77 -3.52 13.79 -7.68
C VAL A 77 -3.06 15.12 -7.09
N THR A 78 -3.78 16.22 -7.36
CA THR A 78 -3.44 17.56 -6.87
C THR A 78 -3.50 17.63 -5.35
N TYR A 79 -4.60 17.23 -4.71
CA TYR A 79 -4.65 17.28 -3.24
C TYR A 79 -3.72 16.25 -2.60
N CYS A 80 -3.47 15.09 -3.23
CA CYS A 80 -2.51 14.12 -2.72
C CYS A 80 -1.10 14.72 -2.68
N LEU A 81 -0.73 15.49 -3.71
CA LEU A 81 0.53 16.23 -3.76
C LEU A 81 0.69 17.22 -2.60
N PHE A 82 -0.40 17.80 -2.08
CA PHE A 82 -0.32 18.80 -1.00
C PHE A 82 -0.56 18.24 0.41
N ALA A 83 -1.08 17.02 0.56
CA ALA A 83 -1.54 16.51 1.84
C ALA A 83 -1.13 15.07 2.18
N ALA A 84 -0.89 14.20 1.20
CA ALA A 84 -0.89 12.76 1.44
C ALA A 84 0.32 12.26 2.25
N GLY A 85 1.51 12.82 2.03
CA GLY A 85 2.77 12.37 2.63
C GLY A 85 3.69 13.50 3.09
N ILE A 86 3.15 14.69 3.38
CA ILE A 86 3.94 15.88 3.77
C ILE A 86 4.88 15.61 4.95
N VAL A 87 4.46 14.75 5.88
CA VAL A 87 5.18 14.34 7.10
C VAL A 87 6.50 13.60 6.80
N PHE A 88 6.63 12.98 5.63
CA PHE A 88 7.89 12.36 5.21
C PHE A 88 8.93 13.37 4.71
N GLY A 89 8.54 14.63 4.48
CA GLY A 89 9.45 15.78 4.26
C GLY A 89 10.13 16.30 5.53
N TYR A 90 10.16 15.51 6.60
CA TYR A 90 10.67 15.90 7.91
C TYR A 90 12.12 16.39 7.90
N ALA A 91 12.97 15.83 7.03
CA ALA A 91 14.36 16.26 6.89
C ALA A 91 14.50 17.74 6.47
N ALA A 92 13.52 18.29 5.73
CA ALA A 92 13.47 19.71 5.38
C ALA A 92 12.87 20.58 6.50
N LEU A 93 11.92 20.03 7.27
CA LEU A 93 11.25 20.75 8.37
C LEU A 93 12.12 20.85 9.63
N LYS A 94 12.83 19.77 10.00
CA LYS A 94 13.66 19.68 11.22
C LYS A 94 14.66 20.84 11.36
N PRO A 95 15.45 21.23 10.33
CA PRO A 95 16.35 22.38 10.40
C PRO A 95 15.64 23.71 10.73
N VAL A 96 14.40 23.89 10.29
CA VAL A 96 13.62 25.11 10.55
C VAL A 96 13.19 25.15 12.02
N LEU A 97 12.70 24.03 12.56
CA LEU A 97 12.31 23.92 13.97
C LEU A 97 13.48 24.15 14.93
N ILE A 98 14.67 23.63 14.57
CA ILE A 98 15.90 23.87 15.34
C ILE A 98 16.26 25.36 15.35
N ARG A 99 16.11 26.07 14.22
CA ARG A 99 16.37 27.53 14.13
C ARG A 99 15.40 28.36 14.97
N GLU A 100 14.14 27.93 15.03
CA GLU A 100 13.11 28.52 15.89
C GLU A 100 13.27 28.13 17.38
N LYS A 101 14.34 27.43 17.74
CA LYS A 101 14.68 27.03 19.12
C LYS A 101 13.63 26.14 19.78
N VAL A 102 12.86 25.40 18.99
CA VAL A 102 11.90 24.41 19.53
C VAL A 102 12.65 23.35 20.33
N TYR A 103 12.20 23.06 21.55
CA TYR A 103 12.83 22.14 22.52
C TYR A 103 14.23 22.55 23.00
N ARG A 104 14.64 23.81 22.82
CA ARG A 104 15.94 24.29 23.33
C ARG A 104 16.01 24.29 24.85
N ASP A 105 14.87 24.37 25.53
CA ASP A 105 14.79 24.36 27.00
C ASP A 105 15.17 23.02 27.63
N LEU A 106 15.15 21.93 26.84
CA LEU A 106 15.56 20.59 27.26
C LEU A 106 17.09 20.41 27.23
N CYS A 107 17.83 21.38 26.71
CA CYS A 107 19.29 21.30 26.62
C CYS A 107 19.96 21.57 27.99
N PRO A 108 20.96 20.77 28.38
CA PRO A 108 21.80 21.07 29.54
C PRO A 108 22.46 22.44 29.42
N LYS A 109 22.62 23.13 30.55
CA LYS A 109 23.26 24.47 30.59
C LYS A 109 24.71 24.42 30.07
N ASP A 110 25.45 23.35 30.39
CA ASP A 110 26.82 23.14 29.92
C ASP A 110 26.95 23.09 28.39
N ASP A 111 25.96 22.52 27.69
CA ASP A 111 25.94 22.46 26.23
C ASP A 111 25.60 23.82 25.61
N LEU A 112 24.73 24.59 26.28
CA LEU A 112 24.37 25.95 25.90
C LEU A 112 25.57 26.89 26.03
N ASP A 113 26.35 26.74 27.09
CA ASP A 113 27.53 27.55 27.40
C ASP A 113 28.71 27.25 26.46
N ARG A 114 28.79 26.01 25.94
CA ARG A 114 29.74 25.60 24.89
C ARG A 114 29.36 26.08 23.49
N GLY A 115 28.21 26.73 23.32
CA GLY A 115 27.75 27.24 22.03
C GLY A 115 27.37 26.13 21.02
N LEU A 116 27.05 24.92 21.51
CA LEU A 116 26.58 23.82 20.65
C LEU A 116 25.25 24.21 19.98
N ARG A 117 25.14 23.92 18.69
CA ARG A 117 23.97 24.32 17.86
C ARG A 117 22.72 23.50 18.18
N THR A 118 22.89 22.24 18.53
CA THR A 118 21.83 21.30 18.92
C THR A 118 22.34 20.49 20.12
N CYS A 119 21.42 20.14 21.02
CA CYS A 119 21.71 19.20 22.10
C CYS A 119 21.05 17.85 21.84
N TYR A 120 21.58 16.81 22.46
CA TYR A 120 21.06 15.44 22.32
C TYR A 120 19.58 15.32 22.71
N ALA A 121 19.17 15.93 23.83
CA ALA A 121 17.78 15.89 24.29
C ALA A 121 16.80 16.53 23.29
N GLN A 122 17.22 17.64 22.66
CA GLN A 122 16.45 18.31 21.61
C GLN A 122 16.32 17.43 20.38
N GLU A 123 17.40 16.79 19.93
CA GLU A 123 17.36 15.91 18.77
C GLU A 123 16.50 14.65 19.01
N LEU A 124 16.57 14.08 20.20
CA LEU A 124 15.77 12.90 20.58
C LEU A 124 14.27 13.22 20.58
N HIS A 125 13.86 14.36 21.16
CA HIS A 125 12.45 14.78 21.16
C HIS A 125 11.94 15.10 19.75
N LEU A 126 12.76 15.75 18.93
CA LEU A 126 12.44 16.01 17.52
C LEU A 126 12.29 14.70 16.72
N ASN A 127 13.23 13.76 16.87
CA ASN A 127 13.12 12.45 16.21
C ASN A 127 11.91 11.66 16.72
N LEU A 128 11.59 11.73 18.00
CA LEU A 128 10.40 11.11 18.58
C LEU A 128 9.12 11.64 17.93
N MET A 129 9.02 12.96 17.69
CA MET A 129 7.89 13.56 16.96
C MET A 129 7.68 12.90 15.59
N PHE A 130 8.76 12.72 14.81
CA PHE A 130 8.69 12.02 13.52
C PHE A 130 8.30 10.54 13.69
N THR A 131 8.90 9.85 14.66
CA THR A 131 8.60 8.43 14.93
C THR A 131 7.13 8.22 15.28
N VAL A 132 6.55 9.03 16.19
CA VAL A 132 5.14 8.93 16.56
C VAL A 132 4.22 9.16 15.36
N ALA A 133 4.53 10.16 14.54
CA ALA A 133 3.78 10.44 13.31
C ALA A 133 3.87 9.32 12.27
N ALA A 134 5.07 8.78 12.03
CA ALA A 134 5.29 7.66 11.10
C ALA A 134 4.57 6.39 11.58
N VAL A 135 4.68 6.06 12.87
CA VAL A 135 3.95 4.93 13.47
C VAL A 135 2.44 5.13 13.33
N GLY A 136 1.94 6.31 13.69
CA GLY A 136 0.52 6.64 13.59
C GLY A 136 -0.04 6.46 12.19
N THR A 137 0.69 6.91 11.17
CA THR A 137 0.37 6.75 9.74
C THR A 137 0.21 5.27 9.36
N ASN A 138 1.16 4.43 9.78
CA ASN A 138 1.17 3.00 9.46
C ASN A 138 0.08 2.22 10.20
N VAL A 139 -0.13 2.52 11.48
CA VAL A 139 -1.16 1.86 12.30
C VAL A 139 -2.56 2.27 11.85
N ALA A 140 -2.75 3.52 11.43
CA ALA A 140 -4.04 4.03 10.97
C ALA A 140 -4.48 3.44 9.61
N ALA A 141 -3.58 2.83 8.83
CA ALA A 141 -3.94 2.21 7.56
C ALA A 141 -5.02 1.13 7.70
N LEU A 142 -5.00 0.34 8.79
CA LEU A 142 -6.00 -0.69 9.08
C LEU A 142 -7.42 -0.13 9.29
N PRO A 143 -7.66 0.78 10.28
CA PRO A 143 -8.99 1.34 10.49
C PRO A 143 -9.44 2.22 9.32
N ILE A 144 -8.53 2.89 8.60
CA ILE A 144 -8.90 3.69 7.42
C ILE A 144 -9.52 2.81 6.34
N GLY A 145 -8.96 1.62 6.09
CA GLY A 145 -9.55 0.66 5.16
C GLY A 145 -10.97 0.26 5.55
N ALA A 146 -11.18 -0.11 6.83
CA ALA A 146 -12.52 -0.46 7.31
C ALA A 146 -13.52 0.71 7.22
N ILE A 147 -13.08 1.94 7.51
CA ILE A 147 -13.93 3.14 7.38
C ILE A 147 -14.27 3.39 5.91
N LEU A 148 -13.31 3.20 5.00
CA LEU A 148 -13.52 3.36 3.56
C LEU A 148 -14.55 2.37 3.04
N ASP A 149 -14.48 1.11 3.49
CA ASP A 149 -15.39 0.06 3.05
C ASP A 149 -16.82 0.24 3.58
N ILE A 150 -16.98 0.78 4.80
CA ILE A 150 -18.30 0.95 5.44
C ILE A 150 -18.97 2.28 5.04
N PHE A 151 -18.22 3.37 5.12
CA PHE A 151 -18.74 4.74 4.99
C PHE A 151 -18.44 5.37 3.63
N GLY A 152 -17.60 4.71 2.83
CA GLY A 152 -17.22 5.19 1.52
C GLY A 152 -16.17 6.32 1.54
N PRO A 153 -15.74 6.73 0.34
CA PRO A 153 -14.58 7.61 0.14
C PRO A 153 -14.79 9.05 0.61
N ARG A 154 -16.01 9.61 0.49
CA ARG A 154 -16.27 11.00 0.90
C ARG A 154 -16.07 11.21 2.38
N ILE A 155 -16.54 10.28 3.20
CA ILE A 155 -16.44 10.37 4.66
C ILE A 155 -14.98 10.23 5.07
N CYS A 156 -14.22 9.30 4.48
CA CYS A 156 -12.77 9.22 4.67
C CYS A 156 -12.06 10.54 4.33
N GLY A 157 -12.37 11.14 3.17
CA GLY A 157 -11.78 12.41 2.77
C GLY A 157 -12.14 13.58 3.70
N LEU A 158 -13.39 13.63 4.20
CA LEU A 158 -13.83 14.63 5.17
C LEU A 158 -13.09 14.49 6.50
N ILE A 159 -13.00 13.26 7.04
CA ILE A 159 -12.23 12.98 8.26
C ILE A 159 -10.77 13.40 8.06
N GLY A 160 -10.16 13.02 6.93
CA GLY A 160 -8.79 13.42 6.59
C GLY A 160 -8.61 14.94 6.58
N SER A 161 -9.54 15.70 5.98
CA SER A 161 -9.48 17.17 5.94
C SER A 161 -9.55 17.80 7.34
N VAL A 162 -10.40 17.28 8.22
CA VAL A 162 -10.54 17.75 9.61
C VAL A 162 -9.27 17.45 10.40
N LEU A 163 -8.70 16.25 10.25
CA LEU A 163 -7.44 15.88 10.91
C LEU A 163 -6.27 16.76 10.45
N LEU A 164 -6.15 17.04 9.14
CA LEU A 164 -5.14 17.96 8.60
C LEU A 164 -5.30 19.37 9.14
N ALA A 165 -6.54 19.89 9.18
CA ALA A 165 -6.83 21.22 9.73
C ALA A 165 -6.49 21.30 11.22
N MET A 166 -6.89 20.29 12.01
CA MET A 166 -6.58 20.21 13.44
C MET A 166 -5.06 20.14 13.67
N GLY A 167 -4.34 19.31 12.92
CA GLY A 167 -2.89 19.21 13.01
C GLY A 167 -2.19 20.52 12.66
N ALA A 168 -2.62 21.21 11.60
CA ALA A 168 -2.10 22.51 11.21
C ALA A 168 -2.34 23.60 12.29
N VAL A 169 -3.55 23.65 12.87
CA VAL A 169 -3.88 24.59 13.96
C VAL A 169 -3.05 24.31 15.20
N LEU A 170 -2.96 23.05 15.64
CA LEU A 170 -2.15 22.67 16.81
C LEU A 170 -0.69 23.04 16.61
N PHE A 171 -0.12 22.76 15.44
CA PHE A 171 1.26 23.10 15.14
C PHE A 171 1.49 24.62 15.07
N ALA A 172 0.52 25.39 14.55
CA ALA A 172 0.61 26.85 14.48
C ALA A 172 0.61 27.53 15.85
N PHE A 173 -0.14 26.98 16.82
CA PHE A 173 -0.28 27.52 18.17
C PHE A 173 0.52 26.77 19.24
N ALA A 174 1.40 25.85 18.84
CA ALA A 174 2.09 24.95 19.76
C ALA A 174 2.93 25.67 20.83
N TRP A 175 3.49 26.84 20.51
CA TRP A 175 4.27 27.64 21.46
C TRP A 175 3.45 28.36 22.55
N GLN A 176 2.12 28.49 22.36
CA GLN A 176 1.23 29.19 23.30
C GLN A 176 0.56 28.24 24.29
N LEU A 177 0.63 26.94 24.03
CA LEU A 177 -0.01 25.92 24.84
C LEU A 177 0.91 25.47 25.97
N PRO A 178 0.36 25.15 27.16
CA PRO A 178 1.15 24.73 28.32
C PRO A 178 1.70 23.30 28.21
N PHE A 179 1.30 22.56 27.17
CA PHE A 179 1.73 21.19 26.89
C PHE A 179 2.41 21.11 25.53
N ASP A 180 3.15 20.02 25.31
CA ASP A 180 3.83 19.77 24.04
C ASP A 180 2.82 19.46 22.92
N ALA A 181 2.40 20.49 22.20
CA ALA A 181 1.46 20.37 21.10
C ALA A 181 2.12 20.05 19.74
N TYR A 182 3.45 20.05 19.65
CA TYR A 182 4.17 19.74 18.41
C TYR A 182 4.00 18.26 18.03
N ILE A 183 4.15 17.34 19.00
CA ILE A 183 3.95 15.90 18.79
C ILE A 183 2.52 15.57 18.33
N PRO A 184 1.45 15.92 19.07
CA PRO A 184 0.09 15.64 18.63
C PRO A 184 -0.29 16.40 17.35
N GLY A 185 0.18 17.64 17.15
CA GLY A 185 -0.04 18.38 15.91
C GLY A 185 0.56 17.68 14.69
N TYR A 186 1.79 17.19 14.81
CA TYR A 186 2.46 16.44 13.75
C TYR A 186 1.80 15.07 13.50
N LEU A 187 1.35 14.40 14.56
CA LEU A 187 0.59 13.16 14.46
C LEU A 187 -0.74 13.35 13.69
N PHE A 188 -1.51 14.40 13.99
CA PHE A 188 -2.76 14.66 13.27
C PHE A 188 -2.54 15.02 11.80
N LEU A 189 -1.48 15.78 11.48
CA LEU A 189 -1.04 15.99 10.10
C LEU A 189 -0.72 14.65 9.41
N ALA A 190 -0.06 13.73 10.13
CA ALA A 190 0.33 12.42 9.61
C ALA A 190 -0.86 11.50 9.36
N LEU A 191 -1.84 11.49 10.27
CA LEU A 191 -3.06 10.69 10.14
C LEU A 191 -3.94 11.18 8.99
N GLY A 192 -4.04 12.49 8.77
CA GLY A 192 -4.87 13.06 7.72
C GLY A 192 -4.45 12.66 6.30
N GLY A 193 -3.14 12.46 6.05
CA GLY A 193 -2.60 12.08 4.75
C GLY A 193 -3.15 10.75 4.20
N PRO A 194 -3.01 9.62 4.93
CA PRO A 194 -3.56 8.32 4.54
C PRO A 194 -5.07 8.30 4.32
N PHE A 195 -5.87 9.06 5.10
CA PHE A 195 -7.32 9.14 4.89
C PHE A 195 -7.68 9.69 3.50
N VAL A 196 -6.93 10.70 3.06
CA VAL A 196 -7.10 11.33 1.75
C VAL A 196 -6.48 10.48 0.63
N PHE A 197 -5.35 9.83 0.91
CA PHE A 197 -4.63 8.99 -0.04
C PHE A 197 -5.35 7.67 -0.36
N ILE A 198 -5.67 6.88 0.66
CA ILE A 198 -6.25 5.53 0.50
C ILE A 198 -7.65 5.63 -0.12
N SER A 199 -8.45 6.62 0.27
CA SER A 199 -9.76 6.87 -0.35
C SER A 199 -9.67 7.25 -1.84
N SER A 200 -8.50 7.69 -2.31
CA SER A 200 -8.28 8.02 -3.72
C SER A 200 -7.98 6.81 -4.58
N PHE A 201 -7.61 5.65 -4.01
CA PHE A 201 -7.21 4.47 -4.78
C PHE A 201 -8.35 3.91 -5.65
N GLN A 202 -9.58 3.98 -5.17
CA GLN A 202 -10.75 3.57 -5.95
C GLN A 202 -10.88 4.33 -7.29
N LEU A 203 -10.29 5.54 -7.43
CA LEU A 203 -10.37 6.31 -8.68
C LEU A 203 -9.54 5.66 -9.79
N SER A 204 -8.59 4.79 -9.45
CA SER A 204 -7.90 3.98 -10.45
C SER A 204 -8.87 3.07 -11.23
N ASN A 205 -9.96 2.64 -10.59
CA ASN A 205 -11.01 1.83 -11.24
C ASN A 205 -11.92 2.65 -12.15
N ALA A 206 -11.89 3.99 -12.08
CA ALA A 206 -12.66 4.85 -12.97
C ALA A 206 -12.19 4.77 -14.44
N PHE A 207 -10.92 4.36 -14.66
CA PHE A 207 -10.36 4.09 -15.98
C PHE A 207 -9.61 2.75 -15.96
N PRO A 208 -10.32 1.61 -16.15
CA PRO A 208 -9.73 0.26 -16.11
C PRO A 208 -8.49 0.10 -16.98
N LYS A 209 -8.51 0.66 -18.20
CA LYS A 209 -7.40 0.64 -19.15
C LYS A 209 -6.10 1.29 -18.64
N HIS A 210 -6.21 2.27 -17.74
CA HIS A 210 -5.10 3.06 -17.22
C HIS A 210 -5.02 3.03 -15.69
N SER A 211 -5.65 2.03 -15.05
CA SER A 211 -5.76 1.93 -13.59
C SER A 211 -4.39 1.90 -12.91
N GLY A 212 -3.46 1.09 -13.45
CA GLY A 212 -2.08 1.03 -12.98
C GLY A 212 -1.36 2.38 -13.05
N LEU A 213 -1.55 3.14 -14.13
CA LEU A 213 -0.95 4.47 -14.30
C LEU A 213 -1.54 5.51 -13.33
N ILE A 214 -2.85 5.46 -13.06
CA ILE A 214 -3.50 6.36 -12.09
C ILE A 214 -3.05 6.04 -10.67
N LEU A 215 -2.98 4.77 -10.29
CA LEU A 215 -2.49 4.34 -8.99
C LEU A 215 -1.02 4.74 -8.79
N ALA A 216 -0.21 4.58 -9.84
CA ALA A 216 1.14 5.07 -9.92
C ALA A 216 1.23 6.59 -9.69
N LEU A 217 0.44 7.40 -10.39
CA LEU A 217 0.42 8.86 -10.22
C LEU A 217 0.02 9.28 -8.80
N LEU A 218 -0.98 8.63 -8.21
CA LEU A 218 -1.39 8.89 -6.82
C LEU A 218 -0.25 8.58 -5.84
N THR A 219 0.41 7.44 -6.01
CA THR A 219 1.56 7.03 -5.17
C THR A 219 2.76 7.96 -5.37
N GLY A 220 3.01 8.38 -6.61
CA GLY A 220 3.99 9.42 -6.94
C GLY A 220 3.70 10.75 -6.27
N ALA A 221 2.43 11.16 -6.25
CA ALA A 221 2.00 12.38 -5.57
C ALA A 221 2.18 12.28 -4.04
N PHE A 222 1.94 11.10 -3.45
CA PHE A 222 2.21 10.85 -2.04
C PHE A 222 3.70 11.09 -1.70
N ASP A 223 4.62 10.49 -2.44
CA ASP A 223 6.05 10.70 -2.17
C ASP A 223 6.52 12.13 -2.51
N SER A 224 5.97 12.71 -3.59
CA SER A 224 6.24 14.08 -4.02
C SER A 224 5.75 15.13 -3.04
N SER A 225 4.76 14.81 -2.20
CA SER A 225 4.21 15.78 -1.25
C SER A 225 5.19 16.25 -0.18
N SER A 226 6.28 15.51 0.04
CA SER A 226 7.42 15.96 0.84
C SER A 226 8.03 17.30 0.34
N ALA A 227 7.85 17.62 -0.95
CA ALA A 227 8.27 18.89 -1.55
C ALA A 227 7.63 20.11 -0.89
N VAL A 228 6.45 19.99 -0.28
CA VAL A 228 5.79 21.10 0.41
C VAL A 228 6.67 21.66 1.53
N PHE A 229 7.29 20.80 2.34
CA PHE A 229 8.21 21.24 3.40
C PHE A 229 9.56 21.72 2.86
N LEU A 230 10.01 21.21 1.72
CA LEU A 230 11.18 21.76 1.01
C LEU A 230 10.92 23.20 0.54
N VAL A 231 9.80 23.44 -0.15
CA VAL A 231 9.40 24.78 -0.61
C VAL A 231 9.27 25.72 0.59
N TYR A 232 8.67 25.26 1.68
CA TYR A 232 8.62 26.02 2.94
C TYR A 232 10.02 26.38 3.45
N ARG A 233 10.95 25.43 3.52
CA ARG A 233 12.34 25.67 3.95
C ARG A 233 13.03 26.72 3.08
N MET A 234 12.81 26.69 1.75
CA MET A 234 13.35 27.69 0.82
C MET A 234 12.75 29.08 1.08
N VAL A 235 11.43 29.18 1.23
CA VAL A 235 10.73 30.44 1.53
C VAL A 235 11.18 31.02 2.88
N TYR A 236 11.37 30.17 3.89
CA TYR A 236 11.86 30.58 5.21
C TYR A 236 13.28 31.17 5.15
N GLN A 237 14.17 30.57 4.35
CA GLN A 237 15.53 31.07 4.15
C GLN A 237 15.56 32.38 3.36
N TRP A 238 14.77 32.47 2.29
CA TRP A 238 14.68 33.67 1.45
C TRP A 238 14.08 34.86 2.21
N SER A 239 13.06 34.62 3.02
CA SER A 239 12.41 35.64 3.86
C SER A 239 13.20 36.00 5.13
N ASN A 240 14.43 35.49 5.28
CA ASN A 240 15.31 35.71 6.42
C ASN A 240 14.61 35.48 7.79
N GLY A 241 13.73 34.47 7.87
CA GLY A 241 12.98 34.12 9.08
C GLY A 241 11.68 34.90 9.32
N SER A 242 11.28 35.81 8.43
CA SER A 242 10.00 36.55 8.57
C SER A 242 8.77 35.64 8.47
N PHE A 243 8.90 34.51 7.77
CA PHE A 243 7.85 33.50 7.58
C PHE A 243 8.02 32.30 8.53
N TRP A 244 7.93 32.55 9.84
CA TRP A 244 8.07 31.51 10.86
C TRP A 244 6.91 30.48 10.85
N PRO A 245 7.05 29.31 11.51
CA PRO A 245 6.13 28.17 11.38
C PRO A 245 4.63 28.50 11.52
N LYS A 246 4.24 29.40 12.44
CA LYS A 246 2.83 29.78 12.63
C LYS A 246 2.19 30.33 11.35
N LYS A 247 2.88 31.21 10.62
CA LYS A 247 2.34 31.80 9.38
C LYS A 247 2.21 30.75 8.29
N PHE A 248 3.17 29.84 8.21
CA PHE A 248 3.13 28.73 7.27
C PHE A 248 1.97 27.77 7.54
N PHE A 249 1.80 27.29 8.77
CA PHE A 249 0.72 26.36 9.08
C PHE A 249 -0.67 27.01 9.02
N LEU A 250 -0.78 28.32 9.30
CA LEU A 250 -2.02 29.08 9.03
C LEU A 250 -2.31 29.20 7.53
N ALA A 251 -1.30 29.46 6.70
CA ALA A 251 -1.47 29.45 5.25
C ALA A 251 -1.79 28.04 4.72
N TYR A 252 -1.22 27.00 5.35
CA TYR A 252 -1.46 25.61 4.99
C TYR A 252 -2.93 25.20 5.20
N LEU A 253 -3.73 25.90 6.02
CA LEU A 253 -5.17 25.65 6.17
C LEU A 253 -5.97 25.80 4.87
N ILE A 254 -5.42 26.45 3.85
CA ILE A 254 -6.02 26.50 2.52
C ILE A 254 -6.14 25.08 1.93
N VAL A 255 -5.18 24.18 2.20
CA VAL A 255 -5.16 22.82 1.68
C VAL A 255 -6.32 21.95 2.22
N PRO A 256 -6.54 21.82 3.55
CA PRO A 256 -7.68 21.05 4.05
C PRO A 256 -9.03 21.68 3.69
N VAL A 257 -9.13 23.02 3.58
CA VAL A 257 -10.36 23.68 3.08
C VAL A 257 -10.62 23.32 1.62
N PHE A 258 -9.58 23.31 0.79
CA PHE A 258 -9.66 22.86 -0.60
C PHE A 258 -10.11 21.39 -0.70
N ILE A 259 -9.51 20.50 0.10
CA ILE A 259 -9.91 19.08 0.16
C ILE A 259 -11.38 18.96 0.57
N LEU A 260 -11.82 19.68 1.60
CA LEU A 260 -13.20 19.66 2.06
C LEU A 260 -14.16 20.10 0.95
N ALA A 261 -13.86 21.19 0.24
CA ALA A 261 -14.68 21.64 -0.89
C ALA A 261 -14.77 20.57 -2.00
N VAL A 262 -13.63 19.98 -2.39
CA VAL A 262 -13.59 18.92 -3.40
C VAL A 262 -14.41 17.69 -2.97
N GLN A 263 -14.30 17.28 -1.71
CA GLN A 263 -15.02 16.11 -1.19
C GLN A 263 -16.53 16.32 -1.16
N LEU A 264 -17.00 17.55 -0.93
CA LEU A 264 -18.41 17.89 -0.94
C LEU A 264 -18.98 18.01 -2.35
N PHE A 265 -18.25 18.63 -3.29
CA PHE A 265 -18.78 19.01 -4.60
C PHE A 265 -18.43 18.07 -5.76
N ILE A 266 -17.28 17.38 -5.72
CA ILE A 266 -16.71 16.68 -6.90
C ILE A 266 -16.63 15.16 -6.71
N MET A 267 -16.23 14.68 -5.52
CA MET A 267 -16.00 13.24 -5.29
C MET A 267 -17.29 12.41 -5.31
N PRO A 268 -17.29 11.13 -5.73
CA PRO A 268 -18.48 10.27 -5.73
C PRO A 268 -18.84 9.78 -4.31
N LYS A 269 -20.13 9.51 -4.03
CA LYS A 269 -20.61 9.07 -2.71
C LYS A 269 -20.17 7.65 -2.35
N ALA A 270 -20.04 6.79 -3.36
CA ALA A 270 -19.67 5.39 -3.24
C ALA A 270 -18.42 5.09 -4.08
N SER A 271 -17.77 3.97 -3.78
CA SER A 271 -16.56 3.52 -4.47
C SER A 271 -16.87 3.03 -5.89
N TYR A 272 -15.92 3.16 -6.82
CA TYR A 272 -16.08 2.59 -8.16
C TYR A 272 -15.88 1.07 -8.12
N LYS A 273 -16.77 0.33 -8.81
CA LYS A 273 -16.64 -1.13 -8.97
C LYS A 273 -15.31 -1.53 -9.59
N THR A 274 -14.74 -2.64 -9.14
CA THR A 274 -13.50 -3.21 -9.69
C THR A 274 -13.74 -3.91 -11.03
N VAL A 275 -12.69 -4.14 -11.80
CA VAL A 275 -12.78 -4.83 -13.12
C VAL A 275 -13.35 -6.25 -12.96
N GLY A 276 -12.96 -6.97 -11.91
CA GLY A 276 -13.50 -8.30 -11.62
C GLY A 276 -14.99 -8.29 -11.26
N GLU A 277 -15.45 -7.25 -10.56
CA GLU A 277 -16.88 -7.06 -10.27
C GLU A 277 -17.67 -6.68 -11.52
N LEU A 278 -17.10 -5.87 -12.42
CA LEU A 278 -17.71 -5.55 -13.73
C LEU A 278 -17.86 -6.79 -14.62
N VAL A 279 -16.84 -7.65 -14.66
CA VAL A 279 -16.89 -8.91 -15.44
C VAL A 279 -17.87 -9.88 -14.81
N LYS A 280 -17.86 -10.01 -13.48
CA LYS A 280 -18.81 -10.85 -12.77
C LYS A 280 -20.25 -10.37 -12.94
N GLU A 281 -20.50 -9.06 -13.01
CA GLU A 281 -21.84 -8.53 -13.29
C GLU A 281 -22.32 -8.88 -14.72
N VAL A 282 -21.40 -9.04 -15.67
CA VAL A 282 -21.72 -9.56 -17.01
C VAL A 282 -21.96 -11.07 -16.98
N GLU A 283 -21.16 -11.84 -16.22
CA GLU A 283 -21.32 -13.30 -16.06
C GLU A 283 -22.58 -13.68 -15.26
N ASP A 284 -22.83 -13.03 -14.13
CA ASP A 284 -24.05 -13.21 -13.31
C ASP A 284 -25.30 -12.79 -14.12
N ALA A 285 -25.18 -11.81 -15.02
CA ALA A 285 -26.26 -11.44 -15.95
C ALA A 285 -26.47 -12.47 -17.07
N ASP A 286 -25.49 -13.34 -17.34
CA ASP A 286 -25.63 -14.47 -18.27
C ASP A 286 -26.22 -15.72 -17.56
N ASP A 287 -25.89 -15.98 -16.30
CA ASP A 287 -26.36 -17.16 -15.54
C ASP A 287 -27.84 -17.09 -15.08
N VAL A 288 -28.41 -15.89 -14.90
CA VAL A 288 -29.79 -15.72 -14.37
C VAL A 288 -30.88 -16.08 -15.41
N PHE A 289 -30.54 -16.35 -16.66
CA PHE A 289 -31.51 -16.46 -17.77
C PHE A 289 -31.76 -17.87 -18.34
N GLU A 290 -31.13 -18.92 -17.81
CA GLU A 290 -31.45 -20.29 -18.26
C GLU A 290 -32.72 -20.88 -17.61
N ASP A 291 -33.23 -20.35 -16.50
CA ASP A 291 -34.21 -21.07 -15.66
C ASP A 291 -35.66 -20.54 -15.62
N GLN A 292 -36.04 -19.50 -16.38
CA GLN A 292 -37.46 -19.05 -16.43
C GLN A 292 -37.92 -18.74 -17.85
N VAL A 293 -38.63 -19.70 -18.45
CA VAL A 293 -39.25 -19.59 -19.78
C VAL A 293 -40.77 -19.44 -19.61
N ASP A 294 -41.28 -18.22 -19.69
CA ASP A 294 -42.72 -17.94 -19.84
C ASP A 294 -42.98 -17.03 -21.06
N GLU A 295 -44.09 -17.30 -21.78
CA GLU A 295 -44.45 -16.74 -23.10
C GLU A 295 -44.78 -15.22 -23.10
N ASN A 296 -45.06 -14.60 -21.95
CA ASN A 296 -45.52 -13.21 -21.86
C ASN A 296 -44.41 -12.16 -21.66
N THR A 297 -43.13 -12.55 -21.70
CA THR A 297 -42.00 -11.68 -21.30
C THR A 297 -41.18 -11.18 -22.49
N ALA A 298 -41.67 -11.28 -23.73
CA ALA A 298 -40.90 -10.97 -24.94
C ALA A 298 -40.41 -9.51 -25.03
N LEU A 299 -41.25 -8.54 -24.65
CA LEU A 299 -40.90 -7.10 -24.67
C LEU A 299 -39.91 -6.73 -23.56
N ILE A 300 -40.13 -7.26 -22.35
CA ILE A 300 -39.23 -7.10 -21.20
C ILE A 300 -37.86 -7.75 -21.51
N ARG A 301 -37.85 -8.87 -22.23
CA ARG A 301 -36.63 -9.55 -22.69
C ARG A 301 -35.85 -8.74 -23.71
N GLU A 302 -36.53 -8.02 -24.60
CA GLU A 302 -35.87 -7.17 -25.59
C GLU A 302 -35.29 -5.91 -24.96
N GLU A 303 -36.01 -5.27 -24.04
CA GLU A 303 -35.51 -4.13 -23.26
C GLU A 303 -34.31 -4.52 -22.37
N HIS A 304 -34.36 -5.67 -21.69
CA HIS A 304 -33.23 -6.18 -20.92
C HIS A 304 -32.06 -6.62 -21.80
N ARG A 305 -32.31 -7.16 -23.01
CA ARG A 305 -31.26 -7.54 -23.95
C ARG A 305 -30.57 -6.31 -24.57
N GLN A 306 -31.32 -5.26 -24.85
CA GLN A 306 -30.79 -3.96 -25.29
C GLN A 306 -30.00 -3.29 -24.17
N HIS A 307 -30.53 -3.29 -22.95
CA HIS A 307 -29.82 -2.81 -21.77
C HIS A 307 -28.52 -3.61 -21.55
N ARG A 308 -28.56 -4.94 -21.64
CA ARG A 308 -27.38 -5.81 -21.56
C ARG A 308 -26.38 -5.53 -22.67
N GLN A 309 -26.82 -5.39 -23.91
CA GLN A 309 -25.93 -5.02 -25.03
C GLN A 309 -25.29 -3.65 -24.81
N SER A 310 -26.02 -2.68 -24.25
CA SER A 310 -25.46 -1.38 -23.89
C SER A 310 -24.40 -1.49 -22.78
N VAL A 311 -24.67 -2.26 -21.72
CA VAL A 311 -23.72 -2.50 -20.62
C VAL A 311 -22.48 -3.24 -21.12
N VAL A 312 -22.64 -4.30 -21.91
CA VAL A 312 -21.51 -5.04 -22.52
C VAL A 312 -20.70 -4.15 -23.45
N THR A 313 -21.35 -3.28 -24.24
CA THR A 313 -20.66 -2.34 -25.14
C THR A 313 -19.89 -1.28 -24.35
N GLU A 314 -20.46 -0.72 -23.28
CA GLU A 314 -19.81 0.28 -22.42
C GLU A 314 -18.67 -0.31 -21.60
N VAL A 315 -18.82 -1.53 -21.07
CA VAL A 315 -17.75 -2.28 -20.41
C VAL A 315 -16.63 -2.59 -21.41
N THR A 316 -16.96 -2.96 -22.64
CA THR A 316 -15.98 -3.18 -23.71
C THR A 316 -15.28 -1.89 -24.14
N ASP A 317 -15.97 -0.75 -24.16
CA ASP A 317 -15.36 0.56 -24.45
C ASP A 317 -14.43 1.01 -23.29
N LEU A 318 -14.81 0.74 -22.04
CA LEU A 318 -13.99 0.99 -20.84
C LEU A 318 -12.72 0.11 -20.80
N LEU A 319 -12.81 -1.15 -21.22
CA LEU A 319 -11.71 -2.11 -21.27
C LEU A 319 -10.87 -1.95 -22.57
N GLY A 320 -11.45 -1.37 -23.62
CA GLY A 320 -10.86 -1.19 -24.95
C GLY A 320 -11.11 -2.38 -25.89
N SER A 321 -10.73 -2.22 -27.18
CA SER A 321 -10.99 -3.20 -28.26
C SER A 321 -10.36 -4.59 -28.08
N LYS A 322 -9.58 -4.80 -27.01
CA LYS A 322 -9.11 -6.13 -26.62
C LYS A 322 -10.17 -6.72 -25.70
N SER A 323 -10.93 -7.68 -26.25
CA SER A 323 -11.94 -8.47 -25.52
C SER A 323 -11.44 -8.85 -24.11
N GLY A 324 -12.30 -8.81 -23.09
CA GLY A 324 -11.98 -9.18 -21.71
C GLY A 324 -11.22 -10.52 -21.59
N ALA A 325 -11.44 -11.44 -22.52
CA ALA A 325 -10.68 -12.69 -22.66
C ALA A 325 -9.15 -12.48 -22.87
N THR A 326 -8.74 -11.39 -23.51
CA THR A 326 -7.31 -11.02 -23.69
C THR A 326 -6.71 -10.50 -22.39
N HIS A 327 -7.48 -9.75 -21.60
CA HIS A 327 -7.08 -9.27 -20.28
C HIS A 327 -6.96 -10.44 -19.28
N LEU A 328 -7.94 -11.35 -19.26
CA LEU A 328 -7.89 -12.60 -18.49
C LEU A 328 -6.65 -13.43 -18.85
N LYS A 329 -6.35 -13.63 -20.15
CA LYS A 329 -5.13 -14.32 -20.58
C LYS A 329 -3.84 -13.61 -20.15
N GLN A 330 -3.83 -12.28 -20.15
CA GLN A 330 -2.68 -11.50 -19.66
C GLN A 330 -2.51 -11.64 -18.15
N GLU A 331 -3.59 -11.63 -17.37
CA GLU A 331 -3.55 -11.87 -15.93
C GLU A 331 -3.14 -13.31 -15.61
N GLU A 332 -3.66 -14.31 -16.31
CA GLU A 332 -3.21 -15.70 -16.18
C GLU A 332 -1.72 -15.85 -16.48
N HIS A 333 -1.21 -15.18 -17.52
CA HIS A 333 0.20 -15.18 -17.85
C HIS A 333 1.05 -14.52 -16.75
N LYS A 334 0.61 -13.38 -16.22
CA LYS A 334 1.25 -12.72 -15.07
C LYS A 334 1.26 -13.61 -13.82
N ASN A 335 0.14 -14.29 -13.56
CA ASN A 335 -0.01 -15.22 -12.44
C ASN A 335 0.95 -16.40 -12.56
N LYS A 336 1.08 -16.97 -13.77
CA LYS A 336 2.07 -18.01 -14.08
C LYS A 336 3.52 -17.52 -13.88
N ILE A 337 3.87 -16.35 -14.41
CA ILE A 337 5.23 -15.76 -14.24
C ILE A 337 5.56 -15.53 -12.76
N SER A 338 4.56 -15.14 -11.95
CA SER A 338 4.80 -14.82 -10.54
C SER A 338 5.33 -16.00 -9.73
N GLY A 339 5.00 -17.24 -10.14
CA GLY A 339 5.44 -18.51 -9.55
C GLY A 339 4.92 -18.80 -8.13
N VAL A 340 4.15 -17.88 -7.54
CA VAL A 340 3.68 -17.95 -6.14
C VAL A 340 2.16 -17.67 -6.05
N TRP A 341 1.53 -17.37 -7.18
CA TRP A 341 0.11 -17.03 -7.23
C TRP A 341 -0.74 -18.11 -6.58
N GLY A 342 -1.52 -17.72 -5.57
CA GLY A 342 -2.49 -18.59 -4.93
C GLY A 342 -1.97 -19.58 -3.91
N ALA A 343 -0.73 -19.42 -3.45
CA ALA A 343 -0.16 -20.24 -2.37
C ALA A 343 -1.04 -20.30 -1.10
N MET A 344 -1.78 -19.23 -0.78
CA MET A 344 -2.60 -19.14 0.45
C MET A 344 -4.05 -18.65 0.24
N HIS A 345 -4.56 -18.54 -0.99
CA HIS A 345 -5.90 -17.99 -1.28
C HIS A 345 -7.06 -18.68 -0.54
N ASN A 346 -6.98 -19.99 -0.35
CA ASN A 346 -8.06 -20.80 0.23
C ASN A 346 -7.96 -20.98 1.75
N LYS A 347 -7.03 -20.29 2.42
CA LYS A 347 -6.79 -20.44 3.86
C LYS A 347 -7.40 -19.29 4.66
N SER A 348 -7.79 -19.58 5.90
CA SER A 348 -8.33 -18.55 6.80
C SER A 348 -7.27 -17.53 7.21
N VAL A 349 -7.70 -16.32 7.62
CA VAL A 349 -6.78 -15.24 8.05
C VAL A 349 -5.79 -15.71 9.13
N LEU A 350 -6.25 -16.48 10.12
CA LEU A 350 -5.38 -16.99 11.17
C LEU A 350 -4.29 -17.93 10.62
N GLN A 351 -4.65 -18.78 9.67
CA GLN A 351 -3.70 -19.68 8.99
C GLN A 351 -2.74 -18.91 8.08
N GLN A 352 -3.18 -17.80 7.48
CA GLN A 352 -2.33 -16.92 6.69
C GLN A 352 -1.32 -16.20 7.58
N VAL A 353 -1.75 -15.61 8.70
CA VAL A 353 -0.89 -14.86 9.63
C VAL A 353 0.12 -15.75 10.36
N THR A 354 -0.24 -16.98 10.66
CA THR A 354 0.70 -17.95 11.29
C THR A 354 1.62 -18.64 10.29
N SER A 355 1.45 -18.39 8.98
CA SER A 355 2.25 -19.02 7.96
C SER A 355 3.68 -18.45 7.90
N PRO A 356 4.67 -19.26 7.50
CA PRO A 356 6.04 -18.76 7.29
C PRO A 356 6.12 -17.67 6.21
N TRP A 357 5.21 -17.69 5.22
CA TRP A 357 5.06 -16.62 4.23
C TRP A 357 4.84 -15.26 4.89
N PHE A 358 3.91 -15.21 5.84
CA PHE A 358 3.59 -13.98 6.57
C PHE A 358 4.70 -13.59 7.54
N VAL A 359 5.23 -14.54 8.32
CA VAL A 359 6.24 -14.23 9.34
C VAL A 359 7.51 -13.67 8.70
N LEU A 360 8.02 -14.28 7.64
CA LEU A 360 9.27 -13.84 6.99
C LEU A 360 9.11 -12.47 6.32
N VAL A 361 8.01 -12.23 5.60
CA VAL A 361 7.78 -10.93 4.96
C VAL A 361 7.54 -9.85 6.01
N THR A 362 6.86 -10.17 7.12
CA THR A 362 6.61 -9.23 8.21
C THR A 362 7.90 -8.84 8.91
N LEU A 363 8.76 -9.81 9.25
CA LEU A 363 10.06 -9.55 9.87
C LEU A 363 10.95 -8.70 8.94
N PHE A 364 11.00 -9.04 7.65
CA PHE A 364 11.71 -8.24 6.66
C PHE A 364 11.16 -6.81 6.62
N THR A 365 9.84 -6.67 6.59
CA THR A 365 9.17 -5.36 6.53
C THR A 365 9.43 -4.54 7.79
N MET A 366 9.41 -5.16 8.98
CA MET A 366 9.71 -4.50 10.25
C MET A 366 11.11 -3.87 10.24
N ILE A 367 12.14 -4.65 9.89
CA ILE A 367 13.52 -4.16 9.88
C ILE A 367 13.72 -3.09 8.81
N GLN A 368 13.22 -3.34 7.59
CA GLN A 368 13.45 -2.45 6.47
C GLN A 368 12.68 -1.13 6.61
N MET A 369 11.45 -1.16 7.14
CA MET A 369 10.67 0.04 7.44
C MET A 369 11.34 0.91 8.50
N THR A 370 11.80 0.30 9.61
CA THR A 370 12.57 1.02 10.64
C THR A 370 13.83 1.63 10.06
N ARG A 371 14.54 0.92 9.19
CA ARG A 371 15.75 1.44 8.54
C ARG A 371 15.47 2.63 7.63
N ILE A 372 14.39 2.58 6.83
CA ILE A 372 13.98 3.70 5.97
C ILE A 372 13.66 4.92 6.83
N ASN A 373 12.81 4.77 7.85
CA ASN A 373 12.39 5.89 8.70
C ASN A 373 13.54 6.46 9.52
N TYR A 374 14.40 5.60 10.07
CA TYR A 374 15.60 6.01 10.79
C TYR A 374 16.54 6.84 9.90
N PHE A 375 16.78 6.40 8.65
CA PHE A 375 17.60 7.14 7.70
C PHE A 375 17.03 8.54 7.42
N VAL A 376 15.72 8.66 7.16
CA VAL A 376 15.07 9.96 6.93
C VAL A 376 15.21 10.90 8.13
N ALA A 377 15.08 10.38 9.36
CA ALA A 377 15.15 11.18 10.58
C ALA A 377 16.59 11.65 10.92
N THR A 378 17.59 10.85 10.56
CA THR A 378 18.98 11.01 11.01
C THR A 378 19.97 11.29 9.89
N ILE A 379 19.54 11.48 8.64
CA ILE A 379 20.43 11.74 7.49
C ILE A 379 21.46 12.85 7.77
N ARG A 380 21.04 13.97 8.35
CA ARG A 380 21.91 15.11 8.66
C ARG A 380 22.98 14.78 9.71
N PRO A 381 22.64 14.32 10.94
CA PRO A 381 23.65 13.97 11.93
C PRO A 381 24.52 12.77 11.48
N GLN A 382 23.97 11.81 10.75
CA GLN A 382 24.76 10.68 10.23
C GLN A 382 25.87 11.16 9.29
N TYR A 383 25.55 11.99 8.30
CA TYR A 383 26.56 12.49 7.36
C TYR A 383 27.48 13.55 7.95
N GLU A 384 27.05 14.27 8.99
CA GLU A 384 27.92 15.16 9.74
C GLU A 384 29.05 14.39 10.41
N TYR A 385 28.73 13.25 11.05
CA TYR A 385 29.71 12.36 11.65
C TYR A 385 30.59 11.68 10.58
N ILE A 386 29.99 11.08 9.55
CA ILE A 386 30.69 10.28 8.53
C ILE A 386 31.64 11.13 7.67
N LEU A 387 31.24 12.35 7.29
CA LEU A 387 32.06 13.24 6.45
C LEU A 387 32.96 14.17 7.27
N GLY A 388 32.80 14.21 8.59
CA GLY A 388 33.54 15.11 9.49
C GLY A 388 33.36 16.60 9.16
N SER A 389 32.31 16.97 8.41
CA SER A 389 32.11 18.32 7.92
C SER A 389 30.62 18.69 7.86
N TYR A 390 30.26 19.70 8.65
CA TYR A 390 28.91 20.25 8.69
C TYR A 390 28.43 20.79 7.34
N ALA A 391 29.30 21.51 6.61
CA ALA A 391 28.92 22.12 5.33
C ALA A 391 28.53 21.04 4.29
N LYS A 392 29.32 19.96 4.20
CA LYS A 392 29.03 18.82 3.32
C LYS A 392 27.75 18.09 3.74
N ALA A 393 27.52 17.90 5.03
CA ALA A 393 26.29 17.27 5.52
C ALA A 393 25.03 18.08 5.16
N VAL A 394 25.11 19.41 5.20
CA VAL A 394 24.01 20.30 4.76
C VAL A 394 23.78 20.21 3.26
N GLU A 395 24.83 20.14 2.45
CA GLU A 395 24.75 19.97 0.99
C GLU A 395 24.06 18.64 0.64
N VAL A 396 24.52 17.55 1.26
CA VAL A 396 23.96 16.20 1.09
C VAL A 396 22.49 16.13 1.55
N ASN A 397 22.13 16.75 2.68
CA ASN A 397 20.73 16.83 3.13
C ASN A 397 19.87 17.65 2.15
N THR A 398 20.41 18.71 1.58
CA THR A 398 19.68 19.54 0.61
C THR A 398 19.45 18.78 -0.69
N PHE A 399 20.44 18.00 -1.14
CA PHE A 399 20.26 17.06 -2.24
C PHE A 399 19.19 16.01 -1.92
N PHE A 400 19.20 15.43 -0.71
CA PHE A 400 18.15 14.50 -0.29
C PHE A 400 16.75 15.11 -0.33
N ASP A 401 16.58 16.33 0.19
CA ASP A 401 15.28 16.98 0.22
C ASP A 401 14.72 17.21 -1.21
N VAL A 402 15.59 17.50 -2.19
CA VAL A 402 15.22 17.66 -3.61
C VAL A 402 15.01 16.32 -4.31
N ALA A 403 15.88 15.35 -4.02
CA ALA A 403 15.82 14.03 -4.64
C ALA A 403 14.57 13.27 -4.22
N LEU A 404 14.15 13.37 -2.95
CA LEU A 404 13.04 12.59 -2.38
C LEU A 404 11.72 12.73 -3.17
N PRO A 405 11.22 13.94 -3.50
CA PRO A 405 10.08 14.10 -4.39
C PRO A 405 10.30 13.56 -5.81
N LEU A 406 11.48 13.83 -6.39
CA LEU A 406 11.78 13.50 -7.79
C LEU A 406 11.86 11.99 -8.01
N GLY A 407 12.53 11.25 -7.13
CA GLY A 407 12.67 9.80 -7.30
C GLY A 407 11.36 9.05 -7.08
N GLY A 408 10.38 9.63 -6.33
CA GLY A 408 9.00 9.14 -6.34
C GLY A 408 8.40 9.15 -7.75
N ILE A 409 8.53 10.26 -8.49
CA ILE A 409 8.01 10.39 -9.86
C ILE A 409 8.78 9.48 -10.84
N PHE A 410 10.11 9.45 -10.75
CA PHE A 410 10.94 8.69 -11.69
C PHE A 410 10.88 7.17 -11.50
N SER A 411 10.60 6.68 -10.29
CA SER A 411 10.56 5.24 -10.00
C SER A 411 9.29 4.57 -10.52
N ILE A 412 8.17 5.29 -10.60
CA ILE A 412 6.85 4.80 -11.02
C ILE A 412 6.84 3.92 -12.29
N PRO A 413 7.32 4.39 -13.47
CA PRO A 413 7.23 3.59 -14.70
C PRO A 413 8.09 2.33 -14.63
N PHE A 414 9.21 2.39 -13.91
CA PHE A 414 10.12 1.27 -13.76
C PHE A 414 9.55 0.20 -12.83
N ILE A 415 8.93 0.62 -11.71
CA ILE A 415 8.30 -0.28 -10.73
C ILE A 415 7.23 -1.15 -11.40
N GLY A 416 6.33 -0.54 -12.17
CA GLY A 416 5.27 -1.28 -12.86
C GLY A 416 5.83 -2.29 -13.86
N LEU A 417 6.84 -1.89 -14.64
CA LEU A 417 7.48 -2.78 -15.62
C LEU A 417 8.15 -3.98 -14.95
N VAL A 418 8.83 -3.78 -13.82
CA VAL A 418 9.50 -4.85 -13.08
C VAL A 418 8.49 -5.79 -12.44
N LEU A 419 7.48 -5.28 -11.73
CA LEU A 419 6.51 -6.11 -11.01
C LEU A 419 5.60 -6.94 -11.92
N ASP A 420 5.32 -6.45 -13.12
CA ASP A 420 4.44 -7.12 -14.08
C ASP A 420 5.15 -8.19 -14.93
N ASN A 421 6.46 -8.04 -15.18
CA ASN A 421 7.18 -8.88 -16.13
C ASN A 421 8.18 -9.85 -15.47
N THR A 422 8.38 -9.77 -14.15
CA THR A 422 9.38 -10.60 -13.46
C THR A 422 8.75 -11.46 -12.35
N SER A 423 9.43 -12.55 -12.00
CA SER A 423 8.98 -13.45 -10.95
C SER A 423 9.09 -12.81 -9.56
N THR A 424 8.23 -13.25 -8.64
CA THR A 424 8.21 -12.71 -7.26
C THR A 424 9.55 -12.92 -6.54
N THR A 425 10.23 -14.03 -6.82
CA THR A 425 11.56 -14.35 -6.28
C THR A 425 12.63 -13.37 -6.77
N PHE A 426 12.60 -13.00 -8.06
CA PHE A 426 13.50 -12.02 -8.64
C PHE A 426 13.28 -10.61 -8.06
N VAL A 427 12.01 -10.21 -7.89
CA VAL A 427 11.67 -8.92 -7.27
C VAL A 427 12.22 -8.84 -5.84
N LEU A 428 11.97 -9.86 -5.01
CA LEU A 428 12.47 -9.89 -3.63
C LEU A 428 14.01 -9.92 -3.57
N SER A 429 14.67 -10.67 -4.45
CA SER A 429 16.13 -10.68 -4.55
C SER A 429 16.69 -9.30 -4.94
N THR A 430 16.05 -8.63 -5.90
CA THR A 430 16.38 -7.26 -6.31
C THR A 430 16.21 -6.27 -5.17
N LEU A 431 15.16 -6.42 -4.35
CA LEU A 431 14.98 -5.58 -3.16
C LEU A 431 16.12 -5.75 -2.16
N ILE A 432 16.52 -6.98 -1.84
CA ILE A 432 17.56 -7.23 -0.84
C ILE A 432 18.92 -6.77 -1.33
N THR A 433 19.23 -7.00 -2.61
CA THR A 433 20.49 -6.55 -3.21
C THR A 433 20.59 -5.02 -3.16
N ILE A 434 19.58 -4.29 -3.65
CA ILE A 434 19.56 -2.82 -3.58
C ILE A 434 19.62 -2.33 -2.12
N ALA A 435 18.84 -2.92 -1.21
CA ALA A 435 18.87 -2.57 0.21
C ALA A 435 20.26 -2.75 0.84
N THR A 436 20.96 -3.82 0.45
CA THR A 436 22.31 -4.11 0.95
C THR A 436 23.32 -3.13 0.36
N THR A 437 23.22 -2.80 -0.93
CA THR A 437 24.05 -1.78 -1.57
C THR A 437 23.89 -0.41 -0.90
N ILE A 438 22.66 0.02 -0.61
CA ILE A 438 22.37 1.23 0.19
C ILE A 438 23.06 1.17 1.56
N GLY A 439 23.11 -0.01 2.18
CA GLY A 439 23.73 -0.20 3.50
C GLY A 439 25.24 -0.03 3.46
N ILE A 440 25.86 -0.65 2.46
CA ILE A 440 27.31 -0.55 2.22
C ILE A 440 27.69 0.90 1.88
N LEU A 441 27.00 1.53 0.92
CA LEU A 441 27.27 2.91 0.53
C LEU A 441 27.04 3.89 1.67
N GLY A 442 26.03 3.65 2.52
CA GLY A 442 25.74 4.46 3.71
C GLY A 442 26.81 4.39 4.81
N CYS A 443 27.71 3.40 4.77
CA CYS A 443 28.82 3.28 5.72
C CYS A 443 30.13 3.90 5.22
N LEU A 444 30.21 4.30 3.95
CA LEU A 444 31.46 4.78 3.35
C LEU A 444 31.67 6.28 3.63
N PRO A 445 32.88 6.70 4.05
CA PRO A 445 33.21 8.10 4.35
C PRO A 445 33.54 8.92 3.08
N TYR A 446 32.79 8.73 1.99
CA TYR A 446 33.01 9.43 0.72
C TYR A 446 31.77 10.22 0.29
N THR A 447 31.97 11.42 -0.25
CA THR A 447 30.86 12.28 -0.72
C THR A 447 30.12 11.66 -1.91
N TRP A 448 30.83 11.06 -2.87
CA TRP A 448 30.20 10.36 -4.00
C TRP A 448 29.34 9.18 -3.52
N ALA A 449 29.77 8.48 -2.47
CA ALA A 449 29.02 7.37 -1.88
C ALA A 449 27.74 7.88 -1.20
N ALA A 450 27.78 9.06 -0.57
CA ALA A 450 26.59 9.70 -0.01
C ALA A 450 25.54 10.04 -1.08
N TYR A 451 25.96 10.64 -2.20
CA TYR A 451 25.07 10.95 -3.32
C TYR A 451 24.51 9.69 -3.99
N ALA A 452 25.33 8.67 -4.19
CA ALA A 452 24.90 7.38 -4.72
C ALA A 452 23.92 6.68 -3.78
N ASN A 453 24.18 6.70 -2.47
CA ASN A 453 23.30 6.15 -1.44
C ASN A 453 21.92 6.82 -1.49
N ILE A 454 21.86 8.15 -1.49
CA ILE A 454 20.59 8.90 -1.56
C ILE A 454 19.84 8.59 -2.85
N THR A 455 20.54 8.57 -3.99
CA THR A 455 19.91 8.30 -5.28
C THR A 455 19.26 6.91 -5.31
N LEU A 456 19.97 5.89 -4.84
CA LEU A 456 19.42 4.54 -4.72
C LEU A 456 18.29 4.47 -3.68
N PHE A 457 18.43 5.16 -2.54
CA PHE A 457 17.43 5.19 -1.49
C PHE A 457 16.08 5.74 -1.98
N VAL A 458 16.09 6.84 -2.73
CA VAL A 458 14.84 7.45 -3.20
C VAL A 458 14.15 6.56 -4.23
N LEU A 459 14.90 5.85 -5.09
CA LEU A 459 14.30 4.90 -6.03
C LEU A 459 13.82 3.62 -5.33
N TYR A 460 14.54 3.19 -4.29
CA TYR A 460 14.25 1.99 -3.53
C TYR A 460 12.97 2.11 -2.71
N ARG A 461 12.73 3.27 -2.07
CA ARG A 461 11.62 3.46 -1.13
C ARG A 461 10.24 3.19 -1.77
N PRO A 462 9.87 3.79 -2.91
CA PRO A 462 8.59 3.50 -3.57
C PRO A 462 8.54 2.05 -4.06
N PHE A 463 9.63 1.55 -4.66
CA PHE A 463 9.72 0.17 -5.14
C PHE A 463 9.47 -0.86 -4.03
N TYR A 464 10.05 -0.64 -2.85
CA TYR A 464 9.85 -1.47 -1.67
C TYR A 464 8.38 -1.54 -1.24
N TYR A 465 7.70 -0.40 -1.08
CA TYR A 465 6.30 -0.39 -0.65
C TYR A 465 5.38 -1.07 -1.65
N THR A 466 5.60 -0.82 -2.95
CA THR A 466 4.81 -1.44 -4.02
C THR A 466 5.05 -2.94 -4.10
N ALA A 467 6.28 -3.40 -3.92
CA ALA A 467 6.62 -4.82 -4.01
C ALA A 467 6.11 -5.63 -2.81
N VAL A 468 6.10 -5.06 -1.59
CA VAL A 468 5.49 -5.72 -0.41
C VAL A 468 3.96 -5.82 -0.57
N SER A 469 3.32 -4.79 -1.14
CA SER A 469 1.90 -4.82 -1.45
C SER A 469 1.57 -5.85 -2.53
N ASP A 470 2.34 -5.88 -3.62
CA ASP A 470 2.21 -6.86 -4.70
C ASP A 470 2.43 -8.31 -4.20
N TYR A 471 3.45 -8.54 -3.37
CA TYR A 471 3.66 -9.82 -2.72
C TYR A 471 2.46 -10.26 -1.88
N ALA A 472 1.89 -9.36 -1.08
CA ALA A 472 0.73 -9.67 -0.25
C ALA A 472 -0.49 -10.04 -1.12
N ALA A 473 -0.69 -9.34 -2.24
CA ALA A 473 -1.75 -9.64 -3.19
C ALA A 473 -1.55 -11.02 -3.84
N LYS A 474 -0.34 -11.33 -4.33
CA LYS A 474 -0.02 -12.59 -5.02
C LYS A 474 -0.07 -13.84 -4.13
N VAL A 475 0.38 -13.71 -2.87
CA VAL A 475 0.48 -14.85 -1.94
C VAL A 475 -0.82 -15.11 -1.19
N PHE A 476 -1.44 -14.06 -0.63
CA PHE A 476 -2.60 -14.19 0.28
C PHE A 476 -3.94 -13.95 -0.40
N GLY A 477 -3.95 -13.22 -1.51
CA GLY A 477 -5.13 -12.96 -2.33
C GLY A 477 -5.97 -11.78 -1.85
N PHE A 478 -6.82 -11.30 -2.75
CA PHE A 478 -7.62 -10.08 -2.54
C PHE A 478 -8.68 -10.21 -1.43
N ARG A 479 -9.19 -11.42 -1.14
CA ARG A 479 -10.23 -11.63 -0.11
C ARG A 479 -9.79 -11.22 1.30
N THR A 480 -8.53 -11.47 1.65
CA THR A 480 -7.96 -11.16 2.97
C THR A 480 -6.86 -10.11 2.89
N PHE A 481 -6.68 -9.50 1.71
CA PHE A 481 -5.59 -8.56 1.44
C PHE A 481 -5.55 -7.41 2.44
N GLY A 482 -6.68 -6.71 2.65
CA GLY A 482 -6.72 -5.54 3.53
C GLY A 482 -6.33 -5.86 4.98
N THR A 483 -6.75 -7.02 5.50
CA THR A 483 -6.44 -7.42 6.88
C THR A 483 -5.00 -7.91 7.01
N VAL A 484 -4.49 -8.71 6.06
CA VAL A 484 -3.14 -9.26 6.11
C VAL A 484 -2.09 -8.19 5.82
N TYR A 485 -2.23 -7.45 4.72
CA TYR A 485 -1.31 -6.36 4.38
C TYR A 485 -1.34 -5.25 5.44
N GLY A 486 -2.53 -4.87 5.91
CA GLY A 486 -2.66 -3.90 6.99
C GLY A 486 -2.01 -4.38 8.29
N LEU A 487 -2.08 -5.67 8.62
CA LEU A 487 -1.39 -6.24 9.78
C LEU A 487 0.13 -6.22 9.62
N ILE A 488 0.66 -6.53 8.42
CA ILE A 488 2.10 -6.41 8.12
C ILE A 488 2.57 -4.98 8.38
N ILE A 489 1.88 -3.99 7.82
CA ILE A 489 2.24 -2.57 7.95
C ILE A 489 2.04 -2.07 9.39
N CYS A 490 1.01 -2.53 10.10
CA CYS A 490 0.78 -2.18 11.50
C CYS A 490 1.89 -2.72 12.42
N LEU A 491 2.28 -3.99 12.27
CA LEU A 491 3.37 -4.58 13.04
C LEU A 491 4.72 -3.91 12.74
N ALA A 492 5.00 -3.63 11.46
CA ALA A 492 6.16 -2.83 11.06
C ALA A 492 6.11 -1.40 11.61
N GLY A 493 4.92 -0.79 11.61
CA GLY A 493 4.63 0.50 12.21
C GLY A 493 5.00 0.52 13.68
N LEU A 494 4.45 -0.38 14.50
CA LEU A 494 4.74 -0.49 15.93
C LEU A 494 6.23 -0.74 16.20
N PHE A 495 6.89 -1.54 15.38
CA PHE A 495 8.32 -1.78 15.49
C PHE A 495 9.17 -0.51 15.26
N ASN A 496 8.66 0.52 14.57
CA ASN A 496 9.37 1.80 14.44
C ASN A 496 9.58 2.51 15.78
N PHE A 497 8.84 2.20 16.86
CA PHE A 497 9.19 2.73 18.18
C PHE A 497 10.58 2.30 18.65
N SER A 498 11.12 1.19 18.13
CA SER A 498 12.53 0.82 18.36
C SER A 498 13.52 1.89 17.88
N GLN A 499 13.11 2.78 16.96
CA GLN A 499 13.93 3.89 16.47
C GLN A 499 14.44 4.80 17.60
N SER A 500 13.60 5.12 18.60
CA SER A 500 14.03 5.93 19.74
C SER A 500 15.05 5.19 20.61
N GLY A 501 14.93 3.86 20.71
CA GLY A 501 15.92 3.00 21.34
C GLY A 501 17.25 2.96 20.58
N LEU A 502 17.20 2.92 19.25
CA LEU A 502 18.38 2.96 18.38
C LEU A 502 19.09 4.32 18.45
N ASP A 503 18.34 5.43 18.47
CA ASP A 503 18.87 6.78 18.73
C ASP A 503 19.55 6.87 20.11
N ALA A 504 18.96 6.23 21.12
CA ALA A 504 19.56 6.17 22.46
C ALA A 504 20.84 5.32 22.50
N LEU A 505 20.87 4.20 21.77
CA LEU A 505 22.03 3.32 21.67
C LEU A 505 23.20 4.03 20.96
N LEU A 506 22.90 4.76 19.87
CA LEU A 506 23.86 5.58 19.13
C LEU A 506 24.62 6.54 20.05
N HIS A 507 23.90 7.24 20.93
CA HIS A 507 24.51 8.29 21.75
C HIS A 507 25.09 7.77 23.07
N LYS A 508 24.44 6.81 23.74
CA LYS A 508 24.88 6.30 25.04
C LYS A 508 26.01 5.28 24.95
N VAL A 509 26.01 4.45 23.90
CA VAL A 509 26.95 3.32 23.77
C VAL A 509 27.99 3.58 22.70
N PHE A 510 27.60 4.19 21.58
CA PHE A 510 28.49 4.39 20.44
C PHE A 510 29.05 5.81 20.32
N GLU A 511 28.88 6.65 21.34
CA GLU A 511 29.43 8.01 21.41
C GLU A 511 29.14 8.88 20.16
N GLY A 512 27.99 8.66 19.51
CA GLY A 512 27.58 9.38 18.31
C GLY A 512 28.01 8.74 16.99
N ASN A 513 28.67 7.58 17.00
CA ASN A 513 29.03 6.85 15.78
C ASN A 513 27.84 6.09 15.17
N PRO A 514 27.34 6.47 13.97
CA PRO A 514 26.17 5.84 13.35
C PRO A 514 26.47 4.49 12.70
N LEU A 515 27.74 4.13 12.49
CA LEU A 515 28.14 2.93 11.75
C LEU A 515 27.65 1.63 12.41
N PRO A 516 27.80 1.40 13.72
CA PRO A 516 27.38 0.14 14.34
C PRO A 516 25.88 -0.09 14.23
N VAL A 517 25.06 0.95 14.42
CA VAL A 517 23.60 0.88 14.28
C VAL A 517 23.21 0.57 12.84
N ASN A 518 23.83 1.25 11.87
CA ASN A 518 23.59 0.99 10.44
C ASN A 518 24.00 -0.43 10.03
N LEU A 519 25.11 -0.95 10.55
CA LEU A 519 25.58 -2.31 10.30
C LEU A 519 24.68 -3.37 10.93
N ILE A 520 24.17 -3.15 12.15
CA ILE A 520 23.22 -4.07 12.80
C ILE A 520 21.92 -4.16 12.00
N LEU A 521 21.35 -3.01 11.61
CA LEU A 521 20.12 -2.97 10.81
C LEU A 521 20.33 -3.57 9.41
N MET A 522 21.47 -3.29 8.76
CA MET A 522 21.84 -3.87 7.47
C MET A 522 22.00 -5.39 7.57
N GLY A 523 22.74 -5.88 8.57
CA GLY A 523 22.97 -7.30 8.79
C GLY A 523 21.68 -8.05 9.09
N GLY A 524 20.83 -7.50 9.96
CA GLY A 524 19.51 -8.07 10.24
C GLY A 524 18.62 -8.14 9.01
N ALA A 525 18.56 -7.06 8.22
CA ALA A 525 17.77 -7.02 6.98
C ALA A 525 18.29 -8.02 5.95
N LEU A 526 19.61 -8.19 5.82
CA LEU A 526 20.24 -9.15 4.91
C LEU A 526 19.94 -10.59 5.32
N VAL A 527 20.09 -10.94 6.60
CA VAL A 527 19.84 -12.31 7.09
C VAL A 527 18.38 -12.69 6.90
N VAL A 528 17.44 -11.84 7.34
CA VAL A 528 16.01 -12.10 7.19
C VAL A 528 15.60 -12.07 5.72
N GLY A 529 16.20 -11.19 4.91
CA GLY A 529 15.97 -11.10 3.47
C GLY A 529 16.40 -12.36 2.73
N ILE A 530 17.60 -12.87 2.99
CA ILE A 530 18.09 -14.13 2.38
C ILE A 530 17.18 -15.29 2.78
N ALA A 531 16.75 -15.35 4.05
CA ALA A 531 15.81 -16.37 4.50
C ALA A 531 14.45 -16.27 3.77
N LEU A 532 13.94 -15.06 3.57
CA LEU A 532 12.70 -14.81 2.82
C LEU A 532 12.84 -15.24 1.35
N VAL A 533 13.88 -14.80 0.64
CA VAL A 533 14.09 -15.18 -0.77
C VAL A 533 14.35 -16.67 -0.93
N GLY A 534 15.15 -17.26 -0.04
CA GLY A 534 15.40 -18.70 -0.05
C GLY A 534 14.11 -19.50 0.15
N TYR A 535 13.29 -19.12 1.12
CA TYR A 535 12.01 -19.77 1.37
C TYR A 535 11.04 -19.62 0.19
N VAL A 536 10.85 -18.40 -0.30
CA VAL A 536 9.95 -18.10 -1.43
C VAL A 536 10.45 -18.79 -2.70
N GLY A 537 11.76 -18.85 -2.92
CA GLY A 537 12.39 -19.55 -4.05
C GLY A 537 12.13 -21.04 -4.02
N VAL A 538 12.39 -21.70 -2.89
CA VAL A 538 12.15 -23.15 -2.72
C VAL A 538 10.66 -23.47 -2.90
N ARG A 539 9.77 -22.65 -2.33
CA ARG A 539 8.33 -22.87 -2.45
C ARG A 539 7.79 -22.59 -3.84
N SER A 540 8.28 -21.55 -4.52
CA SER A 540 7.90 -21.24 -5.89
C SER A 540 8.27 -22.41 -6.82
N TRP A 541 9.48 -22.96 -6.67
CA TRP A 541 9.91 -24.12 -7.44
C TRP A 541 9.07 -25.38 -7.14
N GLN A 542 8.69 -25.62 -5.88
CA GLN A 542 7.79 -26.72 -5.53
C GLN A 542 6.42 -26.59 -6.18
N ILE A 543 5.82 -25.39 -6.14
CA ILE A 543 4.50 -25.12 -6.73
C ILE A 543 4.56 -25.29 -8.26
N GLU A 544 5.61 -24.77 -8.91
CA GLU A 544 5.80 -24.92 -10.35
C GLU A 544 5.95 -26.39 -10.75
N ARG A 545 6.72 -27.16 -9.97
CA ARG A 545 6.88 -28.59 -10.18
C ARG A 545 5.57 -29.36 -10.03
N GLU A 546 4.81 -29.13 -8.95
CA GLU A 546 3.50 -29.75 -8.74
C GLU A 546 2.53 -29.39 -9.87
N GLY A 547 2.57 -28.15 -10.36
CA GLY A 547 1.76 -27.71 -11.50
C GLY A 547 2.09 -28.45 -12.79
N LEU A 548 3.38 -28.66 -13.07
CA LEU A 548 3.84 -29.44 -14.22
C LEU A 548 3.48 -30.93 -14.09
N GLU A 549 3.54 -31.50 -12.89
CA GLU A 549 3.13 -32.89 -12.63
C GLU A 549 1.63 -33.06 -12.92
N VAL A 550 0.77 -32.15 -12.44
CA VAL A 550 -0.66 -32.16 -12.72
C VAL A 550 -0.98 -31.92 -14.21
N GLU A 551 -0.26 -30.99 -14.87
CA GLU A 551 -0.44 -30.76 -16.32
C GLU A 551 -0.03 -31.99 -17.14
N ALA A 552 1.04 -32.69 -16.72
CA ALA A 552 1.47 -33.94 -17.35
C ALA A 552 0.46 -35.09 -17.12
N GLU A 553 -0.16 -35.19 -15.93
CA GLU A 553 -1.21 -36.17 -15.64
C GLU A 553 -2.51 -35.90 -16.42
N GLN A 554 -2.81 -34.63 -16.71
CA GLN A 554 -3.99 -34.22 -17.47
C GLN A 554 -3.76 -34.18 -18.99
N ALA A 555 -2.50 -34.25 -19.44
CA ALA A 555 -2.18 -34.29 -20.85
C ALA A 555 -2.72 -35.58 -21.47
N THR A 556 -3.64 -35.43 -22.42
CA THR A 556 -4.26 -36.56 -23.10
C THR A 556 -3.21 -37.33 -23.90
N GLU A 557 -3.13 -38.65 -23.75
CA GLU A 557 -2.20 -39.48 -24.51
C GLU A 557 -2.45 -39.34 -26.01
N THR A 558 -1.58 -38.61 -26.70
CA THR A 558 -1.60 -38.54 -28.17
C THR A 558 -0.73 -39.65 -28.74
N MET A 559 -1.30 -40.49 -29.60
CA MET A 559 -0.54 -41.46 -30.41
C MET A 559 0.64 -40.77 -31.10
N MET A 560 1.84 -41.32 -30.95
CA MET A 560 3.04 -40.75 -31.59
C MET A 560 2.81 -40.60 -33.10
N PRO A 561 3.14 -39.45 -33.70
CA PRO A 561 3.04 -39.27 -35.14
C PRO A 561 3.90 -40.33 -35.85
N GLY A 562 3.24 -41.22 -36.61
CA GLY A 562 3.88 -42.34 -37.32
C GLY A 562 3.69 -43.73 -36.70
N ALA A 563 3.00 -43.85 -35.56
CA ALA A 563 2.70 -45.14 -34.94
C ALA A 563 1.80 -46.06 -35.80
N MET A 564 1.05 -45.50 -36.77
CA MET A 564 0.27 -46.26 -37.75
C MET A 564 0.97 -46.43 -39.12
N SER A 565 2.28 -46.19 -39.22
CA SER A 565 2.99 -46.46 -40.48
C SER A 565 3.17 -47.99 -40.67
N PRO A 566 2.62 -48.60 -41.73
CA PRO A 566 2.62 -50.06 -41.94
C PRO A 566 4.00 -50.64 -42.31
N GLN A 567 5.09 -49.89 -42.10
CA GLN A 567 6.46 -50.31 -42.41
C GLN A 567 7.19 -50.95 -41.21
N ARG A 568 6.52 -51.11 -40.06
CA ARG A 568 7.09 -51.69 -38.83
C ARG A 568 6.28 -52.85 -38.22
N LEU A 569 5.30 -53.38 -38.94
CA LEU A 569 4.72 -54.70 -38.69
C LEU A 569 5.31 -55.68 -39.70
#